data_AF-A0A378VVA6-F1
#
_entry.id   AF-A0A378VVA6-F1
#
_cell.length_a   1.000
_cell.length_b   1.000
_cell.length_c   1.000
_cell.angle_alpha   90.00
_cell.angle_beta   90.00
_cell.angle_gamma   90.00
#
_symmetry.space_group_name_H-M   'P 1'
#
loop_
_entity.id
_entity.type
_entity.pdbx_description
1 polymer ?
#
loop_
_entity_poly.entity_id
_entity_poly.type
_entity_poly.pdbx_seq_one_letter_code
_entity_poly.pdbx_strand_id
1 'polypeptide(L)' 'MDAHPVIGISNKELSDGLGLTPSQVSRDIDDLVASGLVIKLENGNYAYGIKPYKSQSGSENSKSG' A
#
# COMPACT_ATOMS: atom_id res chain seq x y z
N MET A 1 17.02 12.10 3.53
CA MET A 1 16.04 11.01 3.30
C MET A 1 14.86 11.34 4.16
N ASP A 2 13.96 12.18 3.64
CA ASP A 2 12.70 12.50 4.30
C ASP A 2 11.86 11.24 4.29
N ALA A 3 11.94 10.48 5.38
CA ALA A 3 10.98 9.43 5.68
C ALA A 3 9.65 10.17 5.87
N HIS A 4 8.89 10.33 4.79
CA HIS A 4 7.51 10.72 4.89
C HIS A 4 6.89 9.75 5.89
N PRO A 5 6.41 10.22 7.06
CA PRO A 5 5.80 9.33 8.02
C PRO A 5 4.75 8.53 7.27
N VAL A 6 4.85 7.20 7.34
CA VAL A 6 3.83 6.33 6.80
C VAL A 6 2.62 6.54 7.70
N ILE A 7 1.78 7.51 7.34
CA ILE A 7 0.54 7.80 8.04
C ILE A 7 -0.39 6.65 7.67
N GLY A 8 -0.34 5.59 8.47
CA GLY A 8 -1.28 4.49 8.37
C GLY A 8 -2.66 4.96 8.83
N ILE A 9 -3.67 4.65 8.04
CA ILE A 9 -5.07 4.93 8.34
C ILE A 9 -5.66 3.74 9.11
N SER A 10 -6.37 4.01 10.20
CA SER A 10 -7.03 2.93 10.96
C SER A 10 -8.27 2.40 10.24
N ASN A 11 -8.69 1.19 10.59
CA ASN A 11 -9.92 0.58 10.08
C ASN A 11 -11.16 1.48 10.33
N LYS A 12 -11.19 2.14 11.49
CA LYS A 12 -12.28 3.05 11.84
C LYS A 12 -12.35 4.25 10.90
N GLU A 13 -11.21 4.89 10.63
CA GLU A 13 -11.15 6.04 9.72
C GLU A 13 -11.52 5.66 8.29
N LEU A 14 -11.14 4.45 7.85
CA LEU A 14 -11.54 3.91 6.55
C LEU A 14 -13.04 3.63 6.49
N SER A 15 -13.61 3.05 7.55
CA SER A 15 -15.04 2.79 7.69
C SER A 15 -15.84 4.09 7.63
N ASP A 16 -15.43 5.10 8.40
CA ASP A 16 -16.06 6.41 8.44
C ASP A 16 -15.93 7.16 7.09
N GLY A 17 -14.75 7.08 6.45
CA GLY A 17 -14.48 7.77 5.19
C GLY A 17 -15.14 7.14 3.95
N LEU A 18 -15.32 5.81 3.95
CA LEU A 18 -15.95 5.06 2.87
C LEU A 18 -17.46 4.86 3.09
N GLY A 19 -17.98 5.13 4.29
CA GLY A 19 -19.36 4.83 4.66
C GLY A 19 -19.67 3.33 4.72
N LEU A 20 -18.64 2.51 4.93
CA LEU A 20 -18.73 1.06 5.03
C LEU A 20 -18.69 0.62 6.49
N THR A 21 -19.21 -0.56 6.80
CA THR A 21 -19.02 -1.15 8.14
C THR A 21 -17.56 -1.59 8.33
N PRO A 22 -17.02 -1.62 9.55
CA PRO A 22 -15.65 -2.07 9.80
C PRO A 22 -15.39 -3.51 9.30
N SER A 23 -16.41 -4.37 9.29
CA SER A 23 -16.31 -5.73 8.77
C SER A 23 -16.18 -5.78 7.25
N GLN A 24 -16.87 -4.89 6.53
CA GLN A 24 -16.71 -4.74 5.07
C GLN A 24 -15.33 -4.23 4.73
N VAL A 25 -14.88 -3.16 5.42
CA VAL A 25 -13.53 -2.60 5.24
C VAL A 25 -12.46 -3.66 5.45
N SER A 26 -12.57 -4.47 6.51
CA SER A 26 -11.57 -5.52 6.80
C SER A 26 -11.48 -6.54 5.66
N ARG A 27 -12.63 -6.99 5.14
CA ARG A 27 -12.68 -7.96 4.04
C ARG A 27 -12.07 -7.38 2.75
N ASP A 28 -12.49 -6.17 2.39
CA ASP A 28 -12.03 -5.51 1.16
C ASP A 28 -10.52 -5.18 1.26
N ILE A 29 -10.05 -4.77 2.45
CA ILE A 29 -8.62 -4.54 2.68
C ILE A 29 -7.81 -5.81 2.63
N ASP A 30 -8.30 -6.94 3.15
CA ASP A 30 -7.59 -8.21 3.05
C ASP A 30 -7.35 -8.60 1.57
N ASP A 31 -8.33 -8.34 0.68
CA ASP A 31 -8.18 -8.54 -0.77
C ASP A 31 -7.16 -7.56 -1.40
N LEU A 32 -7.16 -6.30 -0.95
CA LEU A 32 -6.18 -5.30 -1.39
C LEU A 32 -4.76 -5.58 -0.87
N VAL A 33 -4.63 -6.17 0.31
CA VAL A 33 -3.36 -6.65 0.86
C VAL A 33 -2.88 -7.86 0.06
N ALA A 34 -3.76 -8.80 -0.27
CA ALA A 34 -3.43 -9.98 -1.07
C ALA A 34 -2.96 -9.60 -2.50
N SER A 35 -3.54 -8.55 -3.09
CA SER A 35 -3.07 -8.00 -4.38
C SER A 35 -1.80 -7.15 -4.26
N GLY A 36 -1.40 -6.77 -3.04
CA GLY A 36 -0.22 -5.94 -2.76
C GLY A 36 -0.42 -4.45 -3.06
N LEU A 37 -1.67 -3.98 -3.06
CA LEU A 37 -2.05 -2.57 -3.19
C LEU A 37 -2.15 -1.85 -1.85
N VAL A 38 -2.29 -2.61 -0.75
CA VAL A 38 -2.35 -2.10 0.63
C VAL A 38 -1.34 -2.86 1.47
N ILE A 39 -0.73 -2.17 2.45
CA ILE A 39 0.20 -2.78 3.40
C ILE A 39 -0.38 -2.62 4.80
N LYS A 40 -0.49 -3.73 5.53
CA LYS A 40 -0.81 -3.72 6.95
C LYS A 40 0.47 -3.42 7.75
N LEU A 41 0.43 -2.34 8.52
CA LEU A 41 1.52 -1.92 9.39
C LEU A 41 1.49 -2.71 10.70
N GLU A 42 2.63 -2.75 11.40
CA GLU A 42 2.78 -3.46 12.68
C GLU A 42 1.88 -2.89 13.78
N ASN A 43 1.51 -1.61 13.68
CA ASN A 43 0.60 -0.93 14.60
C ASN A 43 -0.89 -1.23 14.32
N GLY A 44 -1.20 -2.09 13.34
CA GLY A 44 -2.57 -2.45 12.96
C GLY A 44 -3.27 -1.48 11.99
N ASN A 45 -2.59 -0.41 11.58
CA ASN A 45 -3.11 0.51 10.55
C ASN A 45 -2.76 0.05 9.14
N TYR A 46 -3.41 0.65 8.16
CA TYR A 46 -3.22 0.34 6.75
C TYR A 46 -2.59 1.53 6.02
N ALA A 47 -1.55 1.26 5.25
CA ALA A 47 -0.92 2.24 4.38
C ALA A 47 -1.20 1.87 2.92
N TYR A 48 -1.22 2.89 2.06
CA TYR A 48 -1.24 2.66 0.63
C TYR A 48 0.04 1.90 0.26
N GLY A 49 -0.11 0.76 -0.38
CA GLY A 49 0.98 0.01 -0.99
C GLY A 49 1.05 0.42 -2.44
N ILE A 50 1.64 1.57 -2.76
CA ILE A 50 2.19 1.71 -4.10
C ILE A 50 3.37 0.75 -4.06
N LYS A 51 3.21 -0.50 -4.50
CA LYS A 51 4.34 -1.16 -5.16
C LYS A 51 4.71 -0.15 -6.24
N PRO A 52 5.86 0.56 -6.16
CA PRO A 52 6.32 1.25 -7.34
C PRO A 52 6.36 0.15 -8.39
N TYR A 53 5.54 0.29 -9.44
CA TYR A 53 5.72 -0.50 -10.63
C TYR A 53 7.17 -0.23 -11.00
N LYS A 54 8.07 -1.14 -10.62
CA LYS A 54 9.40 -1.17 -11.18
C LYS A 54 9.12 -1.47 -12.63
N SER A 55 8.99 -0.42 -13.43
CA SER A 55 9.31 -0.50 -14.84
C SER A 55 10.66 -1.15 -14.86
N GLN A 56 10.67 -2.45 -15.16
CA GLN A 56 11.86 -3.20 -15.50
C GLN A 56 12.25 -2.68 -16.88
N SER A 57 12.68 -1.41 -16.91
CA SER A 57 13.30 -0.79 -18.07
C SER A 57 14.60 -1.56 -18.26
N GLY A 58 14.72 -2.20 -19.42
CA GLY A 58 15.79 -3.11 -19.81
C GLY A 58 17.16 -2.64 -19.35
N SER A 59 18.01 -3.53 -18.85
CA SER A 59 18.89 -4.34 -19.70
C SER A 59 19.38 -3.56 -20.93
N GLU A 60 20.70 -3.33 -20.94
CA GLU A 60 21.56 -2.86 -22.02
C GLU A 60 21.75 -1.33 -22.12
N ASN A 61 22.86 -0.85 -21.55
CA ASN A 61 23.77 -0.01 -22.32
C ASN A 61 25.24 -0.22 -21.90
N SER A 62 25.90 -1.04 -22.72
CA SER A 62 27.23 -0.81 -23.29
C SER A 62 28.43 -0.51 -22.38
N LYS A 63 29.23 -1.57 -22.22
CA LYS A 63 30.69 -1.49 -22.22
C LYS A 63 31.17 -0.77 -23.50
N SER A 64 31.77 0.41 -23.34
CA SER A 64 32.63 1.05 -24.34
C SER A 64 33.42 2.10 -23.55
N GLY A 65 34.73 2.18 -23.53
CA GLY A 65 35.84 1.53 -24.22
C GLY A 65 37.06 2.32 -23.78
#